data_AF-A0A5C6G8I8-F1
#
_entry.id   AF-A0A5C6G8I8-F1
#
_cell.length_a   1.000
_cell.length_b   1.000
_cell.length_c   1.000
_cell.angle_alpha   90.00
_cell.angle_beta   90.00
_cell.angle_gamma   90.00
#
_symmetry.space_group_name_H-M   'P 1'
#
loop_
_entity.id
_entity.type
_entity.pdbx_description
1 polymer ?
#
loop_
_entity_poly.entity_id
_entity_poly.type
_entity_poly.pdbx_seq_one_letter_code
_entity_poly.pdbx_strand_id
1 'polypeptide(L)'
;MGAQAAVAALLVGAVIANPFPPSVTVKDGSNTKIAHYTPKFPGGGNYMPSNGFGKHSGNAFQGLIRERVYNGNLANYDVNNIHDGVGGGHDSYTMYWGDGSTGAGWPDKSRWVSFEDMFNNYKFSMFNSCGWNGWGANDSGPEIGAIWDGIQKAAAATGVDHRFILAVMMQESSGCVRAPTTNNGVRNPGLMQDHNGAASCNDGGYVSNPCPSDTIYKMISEGTAGTDDGDGLANCINRAGTGDVSAFYRAARIYNSGSISSTNQLQNGIATHCYASNIANRLTGWVAAESRCNCDRDPGSCGITTF
;
A
#
# COMPACT_ATOMS: atom_id res chain seq x y z
N MET A 1 30.00 -33.58 51.47
CA MET A 1 30.05 -32.27 50.78
C MET A 1 30.46 -32.51 49.34
N GLY A 2 29.75 -31.92 48.38
CA GLY A 2 30.02 -31.97 46.93
C GLY A 2 29.24 -33.07 46.20
N ALA A 3 28.58 -32.85 45.06
CA ALA A 3 28.27 -31.64 44.31
C ALA A 3 27.01 -31.98 43.46
N GLN A 4 26.03 -31.08 43.38
CA GLN A 4 24.88 -31.22 42.47
C GLN A 4 25.34 -30.89 41.04
N ALA A 5 25.22 -31.85 40.13
CA ALA A 5 25.37 -31.62 38.69
C ALA A 5 24.00 -31.25 38.11
N ALA A 6 23.82 -29.98 37.76
CA ALA A 6 22.70 -29.52 36.97
C ALA A 6 22.95 -29.87 35.49
N VAL A 7 22.13 -30.74 34.93
CA VAL A 7 22.14 -31.02 33.48
C VAL A 7 21.22 -30.00 32.81
N ALA A 8 21.81 -28.99 32.18
CA ALA A 8 21.10 -28.08 31.29
C ALA A 8 20.81 -28.79 29.96
N ALA A 9 19.55 -29.11 29.71
CA ALA A 9 19.11 -29.57 28.40
C ALA A 9 18.92 -28.35 27.48
N LEU A 10 19.91 -28.10 26.61
CA LEU A 10 19.75 -27.17 25.48
C LEU A 10 18.83 -27.82 24.44
N LEU A 11 17.59 -27.32 24.35
CA LEU A 11 16.71 -27.52 23.21
C LEU A 11 17.24 -26.67 22.04
N VAL A 12 17.99 -27.27 21.13
CA VAL A 12 18.27 -26.68 19.82
C VAL A 12 17.13 -27.09 18.88
N GLY A 13 16.03 -26.36 18.94
CA GLY A 13 15.01 -26.37 17.89
C GLY A 13 15.43 -25.39 16.81
N ALA A 14 16.18 -25.84 15.80
CA ALA A 14 16.40 -25.06 14.59
C ALA A 14 15.12 -25.10 13.76
N VAL A 15 14.21 -24.15 14.00
CA VAL A 15 13.14 -23.85 13.05
C VAL A 15 13.79 -23.08 11.92
N ILE A 16 14.09 -23.77 10.83
CA ILE A 16 14.47 -23.13 9.57
C ILE A 16 13.18 -22.50 9.06
N ALA A 17 12.95 -21.22 9.39
CA ALA A 17 11.95 -20.42 8.70
C ALA A 17 12.36 -20.43 7.23
N ASN A 18 11.54 -21.03 6.37
CA ASN A 18 11.70 -20.92 4.92
C ASN A 18 11.37 -19.46 4.57
N PRO A 19 12.34 -18.60 4.22
CA PRO A 19 12.10 -17.16 4.07
C PRO A 19 11.51 -16.80 2.69
N PHE A 20 10.90 -17.78 2.01
CA PHE A 20 10.35 -17.60 0.67
C PHE A 20 8.91 -18.09 0.65
N PRO A 21 7.93 -17.29 0.17
CA PRO A 21 6.70 -17.87 -0.34
C PRO A 21 7.07 -18.89 -1.43
N PRO A 22 6.33 -20.00 -1.58
CA PRO A 22 6.68 -21.07 -2.51
C PRO A 22 7.07 -20.48 -3.86
N SER A 23 8.30 -20.77 -4.28
CA SER A 23 8.90 -20.29 -5.51
C SER A 23 8.10 -20.85 -6.69
N VAL A 24 7.06 -20.13 -7.10
CA VAL A 24 6.45 -20.33 -8.41
C VAL A 24 7.47 -19.79 -9.41
N THR A 25 8.04 -20.69 -10.18
CA THR A 25 8.81 -20.41 -11.38
C THR A 25 8.08 -19.35 -12.19
N VAL A 26 8.71 -18.20 -12.40
CA VAL A 26 8.23 -17.19 -13.35
C VAL A 26 8.06 -17.93 -14.67
N LYS A 27 6.82 -18.04 -15.16
CA LYS A 27 6.58 -18.46 -16.54
C LYS A 27 7.13 -17.34 -17.43
N ASP A 28 8.39 -17.49 -17.79
CA ASP A 28 9.04 -16.74 -18.85
C ASP A 28 8.26 -17.02 -20.15
N GLY A 29 7.31 -16.16 -20.48
CA GLY A 29 6.30 -16.55 -21.45
C GLY A 29 5.17 -15.56 -21.72
N SER A 30 5.37 -14.26 -21.52
CA SER A 30 4.62 -13.29 -22.33
C SER A 30 5.43 -12.01 -22.50
N ASN A 31 5.73 -11.70 -23.76
CA ASN A 31 6.01 -10.34 -24.21
C ASN A 31 4.75 -9.47 -24.05
N THR A 32 4.21 -9.38 -22.84
CA THR A 32 3.19 -8.40 -22.49
C THR A 32 3.89 -7.07 -22.52
N LYS A 33 3.60 -6.27 -23.56
CA LYS A 33 3.82 -4.83 -23.52
C LYS A 33 3.12 -4.33 -22.26
N ILE A 34 3.90 -4.17 -21.19
CA ILE A 34 3.42 -3.68 -19.91
C ILE A 34 2.87 -2.28 -20.21
N ALA A 35 1.60 -2.03 -19.91
CA ALA A 35 1.11 -0.66 -19.94
C ALA A 35 2.04 0.16 -19.05
N HIS A 36 2.55 1.26 -19.61
CA HIS A 36 3.36 2.22 -18.88
C HIS A 36 2.71 2.44 -17.51
N TYR A 37 3.50 2.26 -16.43
CA TYR A 37 3.18 2.81 -15.11
C TYR A 37 2.53 4.16 -15.36
N THR A 38 1.24 4.29 -15.05
CA THR A 38 0.60 5.60 -15.10
C THR A 38 1.07 6.24 -13.82
N PRO A 39 2.14 7.06 -13.86
CA PRO A 39 2.67 7.63 -12.65
C PRO A 39 1.55 8.42 -12.02
N LYS A 40 1.59 8.59 -10.69
CA LYS A 40 0.98 9.80 -10.14
C LYS A 40 1.45 10.97 -11.00
N PHE A 41 0.55 11.88 -11.35
CA PHE A 41 0.86 13.07 -12.14
C PHE A 41 2.26 13.61 -11.82
N PRO A 42 3.07 14.02 -12.81
CA PRO A 42 4.35 14.66 -12.52
C PRO A 42 4.14 15.84 -11.55
N GLY A 43 4.68 15.73 -10.32
CA GLY A 43 4.46 16.69 -9.22
C GLY A 43 3.33 16.35 -8.22
N GLY A 44 2.57 15.29 -8.45
CA GLY A 44 1.53 14.78 -7.56
C GLY A 44 2.10 13.83 -6.51
N GLY A 45 2.64 14.37 -5.42
CA GLY A 45 2.79 13.62 -4.17
C GLY A 45 1.42 13.37 -3.52
N ASN A 46 1.37 12.61 -2.43
CA ASN A 46 0.21 12.69 -1.54
C ASN A 46 0.08 14.15 -1.07
N TYR A 47 -1.09 14.76 -1.26
CA TYR A 47 -1.36 16.15 -0.85
C TYR A 47 -1.91 16.21 0.57
N MET A 48 -1.73 15.16 1.36
CA MET A 48 -2.25 15.16 2.72
C MET A 48 -1.76 16.42 3.47
N PRO A 49 -2.65 17.24 4.07
CA PRO A 49 -2.19 18.38 4.86
C PRO A 49 -1.61 17.87 6.17
N SER A 50 -0.53 18.50 6.65
CA SER A 50 0.01 18.19 7.98
C SER A 50 -1.05 18.44 9.05
N ASN A 51 -1.16 17.54 10.01
CA ASN A 51 -2.11 17.69 11.11
C ASN A 51 -1.68 18.88 11.98
N GLY A 52 -2.46 19.97 11.98
CA GLY A 52 -2.26 21.14 12.86
C GLY A 52 -2.51 20.87 14.35
N PHE A 53 -2.85 19.63 14.71
CA PHE A 53 -2.88 19.16 16.09
C PHE A 53 -1.46 18.80 16.49
N GLY A 54 -0.83 19.67 17.28
CA GLY A 54 0.60 19.64 17.60
C GLY A 54 1.15 18.27 18.01
N LYS A 55 2.49 18.16 17.91
CA LYS A 55 3.33 17.04 18.38
C LYS A 55 2.58 16.21 19.41
N HIS A 56 2.21 14.98 19.03
CA HIS A 56 1.29 14.16 19.79
C HIS A 56 1.86 13.77 21.17
N SER A 57 1.74 14.66 22.15
CA SER A 57 1.99 14.43 23.58
C SER A 57 0.74 13.88 24.29
N GLY A 58 0.03 12.97 23.63
CA GLY A 58 -1.13 12.29 24.20
C GLY A 58 -0.71 11.05 24.98
N ASN A 59 -1.34 10.82 26.14
CA ASN A 59 -1.18 9.59 26.93
C ASN A 59 -1.18 8.35 26.03
N ALA A 60 -0.22 7.45 26.25
CA ALA A 60 0.05 6.26 25.42
C ALA A 60 -1.19 5.40 25.08
N PHE A 61 -2.27 5.48 25.86
CA PHE A 61 -3.53 4.79 25.60
C PHE A 61 -4.41 5.39 24.49
N GLN A 62 -4.29 6.68 24.15
CA GLN A 62 -5.06 7.31 23.05
C GLN A 62 -4.30 7.32 21.71
N GLY A 63 -2.96 7.23 21.73
CA GLY A 63 -2.14 7.04 20.52
C GLY A 63 -2.39 5.69 19.85
N LEU A 64 -2.52 4.62 20.64
CA LEU A 64 -2.72 3.24 20.17
C LEU A 64 -4.06 2.99 19.42
N ILE A 65 -5.06 3.88 19.54
CA ILE A 65 -6.37 3.71 18.90
C ILE A 65 -6.39 4.32 17.49
N ARG A 66 -5.47 5.25 17.17
CA ARG A 66 -5.47 5.98 15.88
C ARG A 66 -4.70 5.25 14.77
N GLU A 67 -3.74 4.41 15.15
CA GLU A 67 -2.93 3.59 14.25
C GLU A 67 -3.65 2.29 13.82
N ARG A 68 -4.88 2.06 14.31
CA ARG A 68 -5.67 0.85 14.05
C ARG A 68 -7.03 1.16 13.46
N VAL A 69 -7.52 0.27 12.59
CA VAL A 69 -8.91 0.28 12.14
C VAL A 69 -9.81 -0.16 13.29
N TYR A 70 -10.66 0.72 13.80
CA TYR A 70 -11.53 0.41 14.95
C TYR A 70 -12.87 -0.19 14.54
N ASN A 71 -13.28 -0.02 13.29
CA ASN A 71 -14.51 -0.64 12.79
C ASN A 71 -14.27 -2.12 12.50
N GLY A 72 -14.87 -3.00 13.31
CA GLY A 72 -14.72 -4.45 13.18
C GLY A 72 -15.20 -5.06 11.86
N ASN A 73 -16.08 -4.36 11.12
CA ASN A 73 -16.50 -4.82 9.78
C ASN A 73 -15.44 -4.54 8.70
N LEU A 74 -14.54 -3.59 8.96
CA LEU A 74 -13.50 -3.17 8.02
C LEU A 74 -12.15 -3.80 8.36
N ALA A 75 -11.86 -3.93 9.65
CA ALA A 75 -10.58 -4.45 10.11
C ALA A 75 -10.36 -5.91 9.69
N ASN A 76 -9.16 -6.22 9.18
CA ASN A 76 -8.69 -7.58 8.97
C ASN A 76 -7.87 -8.05 10.17
N TYR A 77 -8.43 -8.95 10.98
CA TYR A 77 -7.76 -9.53 12.14
C TYR A 77 -7.13 -10.91 11.86
N ASP A 78 -7.37 -11.49 10.67
CA ASP A 78 -6.82 -12.78 10.27
C ASP A 78 -5.76 -12.61 9.18
N VAL A 79 -4.65 -11.99 9.56
CA VAL A 79 -3.55 -11.70 8.62
C VAL A 79 -2.84 -12.95 8.11
N ASN A 80 -3.01 -14.09 8.77
CA ASN A 80 -2.38 -15.34 8.37
C ASN A 80 -3.13 -16.01 7.21
N ASN A 81 -4.38 -15.62 6.96
CA ASN A 81 -5.12 -16.07 5.80
C ASN A 81 -4.67 -15.32 4.55
N ILE A 82 -3.67 -15.86 3.87
CA ILE A 82 -3.12 -15.32 2.62
C ILE A 82 -3.90 -15.76 1.38
N HIS A 83 -4.83 -16.70 1.53
CA HIS A 83 -5.72 -17.18 0.48
C HIS A 83 -7.11 -16.52 0.58
N ASP A 84 -7.16 -15.31 1.14
CA ASP A 84 -8.38 -14.57 1.41
C ASP A 84 -8.93 -13.89 0.15
N GLY A 85 -9.77 -14.56 -0.63
CA GLY A 85 -10.38 -13.94 -1.81
C GLY A 85 -10.82 -14.94 -2.87
N VAL A 86 -11.03 -14.45 -4.09
CA VAL A 86 -11.57 -15.24 -5.21
C VAL A 86 -10.49 -15.76 -6.18
N GLY A 87 -9.25 -15.91 -5.71
CA GLY A 87 -8.09 -16.29 -6.53
C GLY A 87 -7.36 -15.07 -7.11
N GLY A 88 -6.67 -15.23 -8.24
CA GLY A 88 -5.80 -14.19 -8.81
C GLY A 88 -6.44 -13.13 -9.70
N GLY A 89 -7.76 -13.22 -9.95
CA GLY A 89 -8.49 -12.23 -10.73
C GLY A 89 -8.12 -12.21 -12.22
N HIS A 90 -8.44 -11.10 -12.89
CA HIS A 90 -8.18 -10.91 -14.31
C HIS A 90 -7.50 -9.57 -14.56
N ASP A 91 -6.39 -9.57 -15.31
CA ASP A 91 -5.71 -8.36 -15.72
C ASP A 91 -6.57 -7.56 -16.71
N SER A 92 -7.38 -6.67 -16.15
CA SER A 92 -8.38 -5.87 -16.84
C SER A 92 -8.63 -4.59 -16.07
N TYR A 93 -9.05 -3.55 -16.77
CA TYR A 93 -9.34 -2.25 -16.16
C TYR A 93 -10.80 -1.85 -16.39
N THR A 94 -11.50 -1.56 -15.31
CA THR A 94 -12.83 -0.95 -15.27
C THR A 94 -12.72 0.45 -14.69
N MET A 95 -13.18 1.47 -15.41
CA MET A 95 -13.22 2.83 -14.84
C MET A 95 -14.40 2.95 -13.86
N TYR A 96 -14.11 3.24 -12.60
CA TYR A 96 -15.12 3.42 -11.56
C TYR A 96 -15.33 4.91 -11.23
N TRP A 97 -16.58 5.26 -10.92
CA TRP A 97 -17.03 6.63 -10.66
C TRP A 97 -17.93 6.70 -9.45
N GLY A 98 -18.05 7.89 -8.85
CA GLY A 98 -18.99 8.11 -7.76
C GLY A 98 -18.36 7.84 -6.40
N ASP A 99 -19.11 7.29 -5.47
CA ASP A 99 -18.82 7.34 -4.03
C ASP A 99 -18.07 6.13 -3.46
N GLY A 100 -17.75 5.14 -4.29
CA GLY A 100 -17.13 3.89 -3.86
C GLY A 100 -18.14 2.79 -3.50
N SER A 101 -19.44 3.06 -3.53
CA SER A 101 -20.45 2.06 -3.17
C SER A 101 -20.61 0.99 -4.25
N THR A 102 -21.00 -0.22 -3.82
CA THR A 102 -21.38 -1.29 -4.74
C THR A 102 -22.60 -0.92 -5.59
N GLY A 103 -23.49 -0.06 -5.06
CA GLY A 103 -24.60 0.53 -5.81
C GLY A 103 -24.16 1.42 -6.98
N ALA A 104 -22.99 2.07 -6.87
CA ALA A 104 -22.34 2.80 -7.95
C ALA A 104 -21.47 1.89 -8.87
N GLY A 105 -21.54 0.57 -8.69
CA GLY A 105 -20.85 -0.42 -9.53
C GLY A 105 -19.44 -0.80 -9.06
N TRP A 106 -18.97 -0.28 -7.92
CA TRP A 106 -17.66 -0.63 -7.36
C TRP A 106 -17.64 -2.09 -6.87
N PRO A 107 -16.48 -2.76 -6.88
CA PRO A 107 -16.41 -4.15 -6.46
C PRO A 107 -16.64 -4.28 -4.96
N ASP A 108 -17.42 -5.30 -4.58
CA ASP A 108 -17.52 -5.72 -3.18
C ASP A 108 -16.21 -6.39 -2.71
N LYS A 109 -15.97 -6.44 -1.39
CA LYS A 109 -14.79 -7.11 -0.81
C LYS A 109 -14.74 -8.59 -1.19
N SER A 110 -15.90 -9.24 -1.37
CA SER A 110 -16.01 -10.62 -1.87
C SER A 110 -15.49 -10.83 -3.29
N ARG A 111 -15.23 -9.76 -4.06
CA ARG A 111 -14.62 -9.84 -5.39
C ARG A 111 -13.11 -9.62 -5.39
N TRP A 112 -12.53 -9.33 -4.23
CA TRP A 112 -11.10 -9.09 -4.14
C TRP A 112 -10.31 -10.38 -4.33
N VAL A 113 -9.17 -10.26 -4.99
CA VAL A 113 -8.22 -11.36 -5.16
C VAL A 113 -7.63 -11.78 -3.82
N SER A 114 -7.05 -12.98 -3.74
CA SER A 114 -6.30 -13.39 -2.55
C SER A 114 -5.02 -12.57 -2.39
N PHE A 115 -4.53 -12.35 -1.16
CA PHE A 115 -3.25 -11.66 -0.97
C PHE A 115 -2.08 -12.37 -1.65
N GLU A 116 -2.00 -13.69 -1.53
CA GLU A 116 -0.94 -14.48 -2.16
C GLU A 116 -0.95 -14.29 -3.68
N ASP A 117 -2.11 -14.44 -4.33
CA ASP A 117 -2.21 -14.27 -5.77
C ASP A 117 -1.91 -12.82 -6.19
N MET A 118 -2.42 -11.84 -5.43
CA MET A 118 -2.16 -10.43 -5.70
C MET A 118 -0.67 -10.10 -5.64
N PHE A 119 0.04 -10.61 -4.63
CA PHE A 119 1.47 -10.40 -4.49
C PHE A 119 2.24 -11.10 -5.62
N ASN A 120 1.86 -12.34 -5.95
CA ASN A 120 2.46 -13.09 -7.05
C ASN A 120 2.29 -12.38 -8.40
N ASN A 121 1.11 -11.82 -8.64
CA ASN A 121 0.79 -11.03 -9.83
C ASN A 121 1.73 -9.81 -9.99
N TYR A 122 2.16 -9.19 -8.88
CA TYR A 122 3.03 -8.01 -8.91
C TYR A 122 4.53 -8.30 -8.83
N LYS A 123 4.96 -9.55 -8.62
CA LYS A 123 6.40 -9.90 -8.50
C LYS A 123 7.21 -9.36 -9.66
N PHE A 124 6.74 -9.53 -10.89
CA PHE A 124 7.45 -9.05 -12.07
C PHE A 124 7.66 -7.53 -12.04
N SER A 125 6.66 -6.76 -11.61
CA SER A 125 6.81 -5.31 -11.43
C SER A 125 7.78 -4.97 -10.30
N MET A 126 7.70 -5.63 -9.14
CA MET A 126 8.63 -5.38 -8.02
C MET A 126 10.09 -5.67 -8.40
N PHE A 127 10.35 -6.77 -9.11
CA PHE A 127 11.69 -7.12 -9.57
C PHE A 127 12.28 -6.17 -10.62
N ASN A 128 11.51 -5.26 -11.22
CA ASN A 128 11.98 -4.48 -12.37
C ASN A 128 11.68 -2.98 -12.32
N SER A 129 10.77 -2.55 -11.46
CA SER A 129 10.25 -1.18 -11.46
C SER A 129 11.32 -0.14 -11.12
N CYS A 130 12.29 -0.43 -10.26
CA CYS A 130 13.36 0.53 -9.98
C CYS A 130 14.19 0.87 -11.23
N GLY A 131 14.56 -0.14 -12.02
CA GLY A 131 15.30 0.04 -13.27
C GLY A 131 14.45 0.70 -14.35
N TRP A 132 13.18 0.28 -14.50
CA TRP A 132 12.26 0.90 -15.47
C TRP A 132 12.02 2.38 -15.21
N ASN A 133 11.99 2.79 -13.94
CA ASN A 133 11.82 4.20 -13.56
C ASN A 133 13.15 4.97 -13.45
N GLY A 134 14.30 4.31 -13.60
CA GLY A 134 15.61 4.94 -13.44
C GLY A 134 15.93 5.34 -11.99
N TRP A 135 15.32 4.70 -11.00
CA TRP A 135 15.45 5.02 -9.58
C TRP A 135 16.59 4.28 -8.87
N GLY A 136 17.24 3.35 -9.55
CA GLY A 136 18.40 2.62 -9.04
C GLY A 136 18.38 1.15 -9.45
N ALA A 137 19.13 0.33 -8.71
CA ALA A 137 19.13 -1.12 -8.89
C ALA A 137 17.73 -1.69 -8.63
N ASN A 138 17.37 -2.71 -9.42
CA ASN A 138 16.17 -3.50 -9.21
C ASN A 138 16.17 -4.20 -7.85
N ASP A 139 14.96 -4.45 -7.34
CA ASP A 139 14.79 -5.14 -6.07
C ASP A 139 15.24 -6.60 -6.18
N SER A 140 15.95 -7.04 -5.15
CA SER A 140 16.41 -8.41 -4.99
C SER A 140 15.33 -9.29 -4.36
N GLY A 141 15.48 -10.62 -4.47
CA GLY A 141 14.59 -11.58 -3.81
C GLY A 141 14.42 -11.33 -2.30
N PRO A 142 15.49 -11.08 -1.52
CA PRO A 142 15.39 -10.72 -0.11
C PRO A 142 14.61 -9.43 0.16
N GLU A 143 14.74 -8.40 -0.68
CA GLU A 143 13.99 -7.14 -0.52
C GLU A 143 12.49 -7.36 -0.79
N ILE A 144 12.14 -8.15 -1.80
CA ILE A 144 10.75 -8.53 -2.06
C ILE A 144 10.19 -9.41 -0.93
N GLY A 145 11.00 -10.31 -0.36
CA GLY A 145 10.64 -11.04 0.86
C GLY A 145 10.35 -10.10 2.03
N ALA A 146 11.18 -9.08 2.22
CA ALA A 146 10.98 -8.06 3.25
C ALA A 146 9.72 -7.20 3.01
N ILE A 147 9.31 -6.98 1.75
CA ILE A 147 8.04 -6.34 1.42
C ILE A 147 6.87 -7.23 1.88
N TRP A 148 6.88 -8.52 1.56
CA TRP A 148 5.85 -9.46 2.00
C TRP A 148 5.70 -9.46 3.53
N ASP A 149 6.82 -9.64 4.24
CA ASP A 149 6.84 -9.68 5.71
C ASP A 149 6.40 -8.33 6.30
N GLY A 150 6.83 -7.23 5.70
CA GLY A 150 6.48 -5.88 6.12
C GLY A 150 4.97 -5.61 6.01
N ILE A 151 4.35 -6.02 4.91
CA ILE A 151 2.89 -5.90 4.70
C ILE A 151 2.15 -6.73 5.75
N GLN A 152 2.52 -8.00 5.94
CA GLN A 152 1.87 -8.88 6.91
C GLN A 152 1.96 -8.31 8.34
N LYS A 153 3.15 -7.81 8.71
CA LYS A 153 3.38 -7.20 10.03
C LYS A 153 2.60 -5.90 10.21
N ALA A 154 2.55 -5.04 9.19
CA ALA A 154 1.77 -3.80 9.23
C ALA A 154 0.26 -4.08 9.30
N ALA A 155 -0.25 -5.04 8.52
CA ALA A 155 -1.63 -5.50 8.61
C ALA A 155 -1.97 -6.00 10.01
N ALA A 156 -1.10 -6.80 10.63
CA ALA A 156 -1.33 -7.35 11.97
C ALA A 156 -1.35 -6.25 13.04
N ALA A 157 -0.48 -5.26 12.87
CA ALA A 157 -0.35 -4.15 13.80
C ALA A 157 -1.54 -3.18 13.73
N THR A 158 -2.13 -2.99 12.54
CA THR A 158 -3.10 -1.91 12.26
C THR A 158 -4.53 -2.42 12.01
N GLY A 159 -4.71 -3.70 11.71
CA GLY A 159 -5.98 -4.24 11.22
C GLY A 159 -6.33 -3.78 9.80
N VAL A 160 -5.43 -3.14 9.07
CA VAL A 160 -5.64 -2.83 7.65
C VAL A 160 -5.52 -4.11 6.83
N ASP A 161 -6.42 -4.29 5.86
CA ASP A 161 -6.37 -5.43 4.94
C ASP A 161 -5.08 -5.42 4.11
N HIS A 162 -4.27 -6.48 4.21
CA HIS A 162 -2.99 -6.60 3.50
C HIS A 162 -3.07 -6.43 1.96
N ARG A 163 -4.20 -6.78 1.33
CA ARG A 163 -4.42 -6.56 -0.10
C ARG A 163 -4.54 -5.07 -0.40
N PHE A 164 -5.15 -4.31 0.51
CA PHE A 164 -5.25 -2.86 0.40
C PHE A 164 -3.90 -2.17 0.60
N ILE A 165 -3.08 -2.64 1.56
CA ILE A 165 -1.70 -2.16 1.74
C ILE A 165 -0.91 -2.38 0.45
N LEU A 166 -0.96 -3.59 -0.12
CA LEU A 166 -0.29 -3.91 -1.37
C LEU A 166 -0.81 -3.07 -2.54
N ALA A 167 -2.13 -2.89 -2.67
CA ALA A 167 -2.73 -2.06 -3.72
C ALA A 167 -2.18 -0.63 -3.72
N VAL A 168 -2.11 -0.03 -2.53
CA VAL A 168 -1.59 1.33 -2.33
C VAL A 168 -0.10 1.36 -2.63
N MET A 169 0.70 0.47 -2.04
CA MET A 169 2.14 0.41 -2.31
C MET A 169 2.46 0.31 -3.80
N MET A 170 1.73 -0.54 -4.54
CA MET A 170 1.90 -0.67 -5.99
C MET A 170 1.46 0.58 -6.76
N GLN A 171 0.46 1.32 -6.26
CA GLN A 171 0.07 2.62 -6.82
C GLN A 171 1.11 3.71 -6.55
N GLU A 172 1.81 3.64 -5.42
CA GLU A 172 2.76 4.66 -4.97
C GLU A 172 4.14 4.53 -5.62
N SER A 173 4.65 3.31 -5.71
CA SER A 173 6.04 3.05 -6.09
C SER A 173 6.23 1.95 -7.13
N SER A 174 5.14 1.31 -7.59
CA SER A 174 5.23 0.03 -8.30
C SER A 174 6.04 -1.04 -7.53
N GLY A 175 6.10 -0.89 -6.20
CA GLY A 175 6.84 -1.77 -5.30
C GLY A 175 8.35 -1.60 -5.32
N CYS A 176 8.90 -0.55 -5.95
CA CYS A 176 10.33 -0.27 -5.90
C CYS A 176 10.76 0.28 -4.54
N VAL A 177 11.63 -0.42 -3.81
CA VAL A 177 12.12 0.05 -2.49
C VAL A 177 12.97 1.33 -2.56
N ARG A 178 13.43 1.67 -3.77
CA ARG A 178 14.23 2.87 -4.08
C ARG A 178 13.41 3.98 -4.72
N ALA A 179 12.08 3.95 -4.61
CA ALA A 179 11.24 5.07 -5.02
C ALA A 179 11.76 6.38 -4.39
N PRO A 180 12.04 7.42 -5.21
CA PRO A 180 12.65 8.64 -4.73
C PRO A 180 11.71 9.35 -3.78
N THR A 181 12.29 9.92 -2.73
CA THR A 181 11.56 10.81 -1.84
C THR A 181 11.18 12.06 -2.60
N THR A 182 9.88 12.35 -2.68
CA THR A 182 9.38 13.58 -3.29
C THR A 182 9.22 14.66 -2.24
N ASN A 183 9.44 15.94 -2.61
CA ASN A 183 9.24 17.07 -1.70
C ASN A 183 8.72 18.30 -2.45
N ASN A 184 7.41 18.48 -2.43
CA ASN A 184 6.71 19.64 -3.01
C ASN A 184 6.03 20.49 -1.91
N GLY A 185 6.73 20.68 -0.78
CA GLY A 185 6.20 21.33 0.43
C GLY A 185 5.85 20.35 1.56
N VAL A 186 5.73 19.07 1.22
CA VAL A 186 5.61 17.92 2.14
C VAL A 186 6.56 16.84 1.63
N ARG A 187 7.29 16.19 2.54
CA ARG A 187 8.22 15.10 2.20
C ARG A 187 7.46 13.78 2.15
N ASN A 188 7.49 13.09 1.02
CA ASN A 188 6.81 11.80 0.83
C ASN A 188 7.84 10.73 0.44
N PRO A 189 8.37 9.93 1.38
CA PRO A 189 9.45 8.97 1.12
C PRO A 189 8.96 7.54 0.83
N GLY A 190 9.87 6.73 0.31
CA GLY A 190 9.76 5.27 0.38
C GLY A 190 8.63 4.63 -0.44
N LEU A 191 8.38 3.36 -0.13
CA LEU A 191 7.47 2.46 -0.86
C LEU A 191 6.02 2.95 -0.93
N MET A 192 5.56 3.64 0.11
CA MET A 192 4.17 4.12 0.21
C MET A 192 4.04 5.64 0.05
N GLN A 193 5.14 6.35 -0.24
CA GLN A 193 5.18 7.81 -0.40
C GLN A 193 4.40 8.51 0.73
N ASP A 194 4.62 8.06 1.96
CA ASP A 194 3.80 8.40 3.12
C ASP A 194 4.09 9.82 3.63
N HIS A 195 3.13 10.43 4.30
CA HIS A 195 3.21 11.85 4.66
C HIS A 195 4.27 12.10 5.74
N ASN A 196 5.36 12.78 5.39
CA ASN A 196 6.48 13.12 6.27
C ASN A 196 7.11 11.90 6.99
N GLY A 197 7.13 10.73 6.33
CA GLY A 197 7.79 9.52 6.84
C GLY A 197 9.26 9.73 7.17
N ALA A 198 9.86 8.86 7.98
CA ALA A 198 11.30 8.91 8.25
C ALA A 198 12.08 7.92 7.36
N ALA A 199 11.46 6.81 6.94
CA ALA A 199 12.17 5.75 6.23
C ALA A 199 12.26 5.98 4.72
N SER A 200 13.47 5.85 4.17
CA SER A 200 13.70 5.89 2.73
C SER A 200 14.99 5.14 2.37
N CYS A 201 15.02 4.54 1.19
CA CYS A 201 16.24 4.01 0.55
C CYS A 201 16.66 4.86 -0.66
N ASN A 202 15.96 5.97 -0.91
CA ASN A 202 16.31 6.96 -1.92
C ASN A 202 15.88 8.36 -1.44
N ASP A 203 16.79 9.06 -0.77
CA ASP A 203 16.52 10.39 -0.21
C ASP A 203 17.72 11.32 -0.37
N GLY A 204 17.46 12.58 -0.72
CA GLY A 204 18.49 13.61 -0.85
C GLY A 204 19.64 13.26 -1.82
N GLY A 205 19.40 12.40 -2.81
CA GLY A 205 20.42 11.91 -3.75
C GLY A 205 21.21 10.69 -3.26
N TYR A 206 20.91 10.16 -2.07
CA TYR A 206 21.50 8.94 -1.54
C TYR A 206 20.60 7.74 -1.80
N VAL A 207 21.10 6.77 -2.55
CA VAL A 207 20.39 5.53 -2.88
C VAL A 207 21.06 4.35 -2.17
N SER A 208 20.29 3.62 -1.37
CA SER A 208 20.75 2.41 -0.67
C SER A 208 20.60 1.16 -1.55
N ASN A 209 21.61 0.30 -1.54
CA ASN A 209 21.59 -0.98 -2.25
C ASN A 209 22.52 -2.01 -1.56
N PRO A 210 21.99 -3.10 -0.98
CA PRO A 210 20.57 -3.40 -0.80
C PRO A 210 19.88 -2.42 0.17
N CYS A 211 18.57 -2.25 0.03
CA CYS A 211 17.73 -1.56 0.99
C CYS A 211 17.50 -2.47 2.22
N PRO A 212 17.83 -2.01 3.44
CA PRO A 212 17.70 -2.84 4.64
C PRO A 212 16.24 -3.25 4.91
N SER A 213 16.02 -4.49 5.35
CA SER A 213 14.68 -5.02 5.65
C SER A 213 13.93 -4.21 6.70
N ASP A 214 14.62 -3.71 7.73
CA ASP A 214 14.01 -2.84 8.74
C ASP A 214 13.54 -1.50 8.14
N THR A 215 14.28 -0.96 7.17
CA THR A 215 13.89 0.25 6.45
C THR A 215 12.65 -0.04 5.58
N ILE A 216 12.63 -1.16 4.86
CA ILE A 216 11.47 -1.60 4.06
C ILE A 216 10.22 -1.75 4.93
N TYR A 217 10.32 -2.44 6.06
CA TYR A 217 9.23 -2.56 7.02
C TYR A 217 8.77 -1.19 7.51
N LYS A 218 9.70 -0.29 7.85
CA LYS A 218 9.35 1.03 8.35
C LYS A 218 8.61 1.87 7.30
N MET A 219 9.01 1.84 6.02
CA MET A 219 8.27 2.52 4.94
C MET A 219 6.81 2.02 4.85
N ILE A 220 6.60 0.71 4.96
CA ILE A 220 5.27 0.11 4.89
C ILE A 220 4.45 0.43 6.16
N SER A 221 5.10 0.38 7.32
CA SER A 221 4.48 0.67 8.61
C SER A 221 4.05 2.14 8.70
N GLU A 222 4.88 3.09 8.28
CA GLU A 222 4.57 4.52 8.28
C GLU A 222 3.40 4.84 7.33
N GLY A 223 3.39 4.29 6.11
CA GLY A 223 2.25 4.44 5.19
C GLY A 223 0.96 3.78 5.68
N THR A 224 1.04 2.70 6.45
CA THR A 224 -0.14 1.96 6.93
C THR A 224 -0.70 2.54 8.23
N ALA A 225 0.16 2.79 9.22
CA ALA A 225 -0.22 3.25 10.56
C ALA A 225 -0.25 4.78 10.69
N GLY A 226 0.50 5.48 9.84
CA GLY A 226 0.71 6.92 9.91
C GLY A 226 2.06 7.30 10.50
N THR A 227 2.32 8.60 10.48
CA THR A 227 3.52 9.23 11.03
C THR A 227 3.11 10.21 12.14
N ASP A 228 4.07 10.84 12.79
CA ASP A 228 3.78 11.92 13.74
C ASP A 228 3.11 13.14 13.09
N ASP A 229 3.23 13.28 11.76
CA ASP A 229 2.82 14.47 11.01
C ASP A 229 1.63 14.22 10.07
N GLY A 230 1.28 12.96 9.79
CA GLY A 230 0.24 12.62 8.82
C GLY A 230 -0.37 11.23 9.03
N ASP A 231 -1.54 11.04 8.42
CA ASP A 231 -2.33 9.83 8.58
C ASP A 231 -1.81 8.69 7.69
N GLY A 232 -1.87 7.47 8.20
CA GLY A 232 -1.73 6.26 7.40
C GLY A 232 -3.07 5.73 6.91
N LEU A 233 -3.03 4.58 6.23
CA LEU A 233 -4.23 3.89 5.75
C LEU A 233 -5.26 3.60 6.86
N ALA A 234 -4.81 3.22 8.07
CA ALA A 234 -5.71 2.95 9.19
C ALA A 234 -6.56 4.18 9.55
N ASN A 235 -5.91 5.34 9.70
CA ASN A 235 -6.57 6.61 9.93
C ASN A 235 -7.50 6.99 8.76
N CYS A 236 -7.07 6.77 7.52
CA CYS A 236 -7.87 7.07 6.33
C CYS A 236 -9.17 6.24 6.28
N ILE A 237 -9.10 4.95 6.60
CA ILE A 237 -10.27 4.06 6.72
C ILE A 237 -11.22 4.56 7.80
N ASN A 238 -10.67 4.89 8.97
CA ASN A 238 -11.43 5.44 10.08
C ASN A 238 -12.12 6.77 9.73
N ARG A 239 -11.52 7.59 8.87
CA ARG A 239 -12.07 8.88 8.40
C ARG A 239 -13.02 8.75 7.21
N ALA A 240 -13.13 7.57 6.59
CA ALA A 240 -13.95 7.36 5.40
C ALA A 240 -15.45 7.61 5.67
N GLY A 241 -15.91 7.39 6.90
CA GLY A 241 -17.29 7.69 7.32
C GLY A 241 -18.34 6.65 6.91
N THR A 242 -17.91 5.47 6.47
CA THR A 242 -18.78 4.32 6.15
C THR A 242 -18.26 3.04 6.80
N GLY A 243 -19.12 2.03 6.92
CA GLY A 243 -18.80 0.74 7.55
C GLY A 243 -18.80 -0.46 6.60
N ASP A 244 -18.89 -0.20 5.30
CA ASP A 244 -18.88 -1.18 4.22
C ASP A 244 -17.63 -1.02 3.33
N VAL A 245 -17.52 -1.84 2.28
CA VAL A 245 -16.36 -1.85 1.37
C VAL A 245 -16.00 -0.46 0.79
N SER A 246 -16.98 0.45 0.65
CA SER A 246 -16.70 1.81 0.14
C SER A 246 -15.69 2.55 1.01
N ALA A 247 -15.56 2.20 2.29
CA ALA A 247 -14.60 2.80 3.20
C ALA A 247 -13.16 2.67 2.69
N PHE A 248 -12.80 1.58 2.02
CA PHE A 248 -11.45 1.38 1.46
C PHE A 248 -11.19 2.29 0.26
N TYR A 249 -12.16 2.43 -0.64
CA TYR A 249 -12.02 3.30 -1.81
C TYR A 249 -12.02 4.79 -1.41
N ARG A 250 -12.85 5.14 -0.43
CA ARG A 250 -12.87 6.44 0.23
C ARG A 250 -11.54 6.72 0.96
N ALA A 251 -10.99 5.74 1.68
CA ALA A 251 -9.69 5.84 2.33
C ALA A 251 -8.56 6.03 1.32
N ALA A 252 -8.57 5.31 0.19
CA ALA A 252 -7.60 5.51 -0.88
C ALA A 252 -7.63 6.97 -1.39
N ARG A 253 -8.83 7.55 -1.52
CA ARG A 253 -8.97 8.95 -1.89
C ARG A 253 -8.40 9.89 -0.82
N ILE A 254 -8.67 9.63 0.45
CA ILE A 254 -8.12 10.42 1.56
C ILE A 254 -6.59 10.32 1.61
N TYR A 255 -6.02 9.13 1.42
CA TYR A 255 -4.57 8.92 1.38
C TYR A 255 -3.92 9.75 0.25
N ASN A 256 -4.58 9.80 -0.92
CA ASN A 256 -4.09 10.55 -2.07
C ASN A 256 -4.20 12.08 -1.92
N SER A 257 -5.37 12.59 -1.54
CA SER A 257 -5.69 14.02 -1.57
C SER A 257 -5.90 14.68 -0.20
N GLY A 258 -5.75 13.93 0.89
CA GLY A 258 -5.98 14.40 2.26
C GLY A 258 -7.45 14.46 2.69
N SER A 259 -8.38 14.44 1.73
CA SER A 259 -9.82 14.57 1.95
C SER A 259 -10.64 13.99 0.80
N ILE A 260 -11.95 13.86 1.02
CA ILE A 260 -12.97 13.60 0.00
C ILE A 260 -13.63 14.95 -0.32
N SER A 261 -13.94 15.20 -1.59
CA SER A 261 -14.62 16.42 -2.01
C SER A 261 -16.01 16.56 -1.38
N SER A 262 -16.53 17.79 -1.37
CA SER A 262 -17.90 18.09 -0.94
C SER A 262 -18.97 17.33 -1.73
N THR A 263 -18.67 16.94 -2.98
CA THR A 263 -19.57 16.16 -3.85
C THR A 263 -19.64 14.67 -3.49
N ASN A 264 -18.79 14.18 -2.58
CA ASN A 264 -18.58 12.75 -2.26
C ASN A 264 -18.15 11.86 -3.44
N GLN A 265 -17.80 12.45 -4.58
CA GLN A 265 -17.34 11.71 -5.75
C GLN A 265 -15.84 11.50 -5.69
N LEU A 266 -15.38 10.26 -5.73
CA LEU A 266 -13.98 9.89 -5.50
C LEU A 266 -13.02 10.33 -6.62
N GLN A 267 -13.54 10.71 -7.78
CA GLN A 267 -12.75 11.34 -8.82
C GLN A 267 -12.54 12.85 -8.58
N ASN A 268 -13.41 13.51 -7.82
CA ASN A 268 -13.40 14.95 -7.59
C ASN A 268 -12.40 15.38 -6.51
N GLY A 269 -11.98 16.64 -6.55
CA GLY A 269 -10.97 17.24 -5.70
C GLY A 269 -9.64 17.41 -6.43
N ILE A 270 -8.55 17.51 -5.68
CA ILE A 270 -7.17 17.70 -6.16
C ILE A 270 -6.40 16.36 -6.25
N ALA A 271 -5.15 16.38 -6.73
CA ALA A 271 -4.31 15.19 -6.89
C ALA A 271 -4.84 14.18 -7.94
N THR A 272 -4.51 12.89 -7.82
CA THR A 272 -4.78 11.88 -8.85
C THR A 272 -6.26 11.51 -8.85
N HIS A 273 -6.99 11.89 -9.90
CA HIS A 273 -8.43 11.69 -9.99
C HIS A 273 -8.81 10.21 -10.07
N CYS A 274 -8.03 9.39 -10.78
CA CYS A 274 -8.32 7.97 -10.91
C CYS A 274 -7.81 7.12 -9.74
N TYR A 275 -7.26 7.71 -8.67
CA TYR A 275 -6.58 6.97 -7.61
C TYR A 275 -7.46 5.85 -7.01
N ALA A 276 -8.66 6.20 -6.54
CA ALA A 276 -9.57 5.22 -5.96
C ALA A 276 -9.99 4.14 -6.98
N SER A 277 -10.28 4.52 -8.23
CA SER A 277 -10.62 3.57 -9.30
C SER A 277 -9.46 2.60 -9.57
N ASN A 278 -8.23 3.10 -9.64
CA ASN A 278 -7.04 2.29 -9.83
C ASN A 278 -6.87 1.30 -8.67
N ILE A 279 -7.09 1.73 -7.42
CA ILE A 279 -7.02 0.85 -6.25
C ILE A 279 -8.08 -0.26 -6.31
N ALA A 280 -9.32 0.06 -6.68
CA ALA A 280 -10.37 -0.94 -6.86
C ALA A 280 -9.99 -2.00 -7.92
N ASN A 281 -9.38 -1.58 -9.03
CA ASN A 281 -8.91 -2.50 -10.07
C ASN A 281 -7.78 -3.40 -9.59
N ARG A 282 -6.79 -2.86 -8.86
CA ARG A 282 -5.69 -3.65 -8.29
C ARG A 282 -6.20 -4.73 -7.34
N LEU A 283 -7.17 -4.38 -6.50
CA LEU A 283 -7.83 -5.31 -5.59
C LEU A 283 -8.61 -6.42 -6.31
N THR A 284 -8.92 -6.26 -7.60
CA THR A 284 -9.58 -7.27 -8.44
C THR A 284 -8.66 -7.94 -9.47
N GLY A 285 -7.34 -7.72 -9.38
CA GLY A 285 -6.33 -8.42 -10.19
C GLY A 285 -5.76 -7.63 -11.38
N TRP A 286 -5.98 -6.32 -11.46
CA TRP A 286 -5.37 -5.48 -12.50
C TRP A 286 -3.86 -5.28 -12.27
N VAL A 287 -3.04 -5.57 -13.28
CA VAL A 287 -1.58 -5.47 -13.19
C VAL A 287 -1.00 -4.62 -14.31
N ALA A 288 -1.32 -4.94 -15.57
CA ALA A 288 -0.63 -4.42 -16.73
C ALA A 288 -1.56 -4.07 -17.90
N ALA A 289 -2.85 -4.43 -17.84
CA ALA A 289 -3.81 -4.00 -18.84
C ALA A 289 -3.83 -2.46 -18.95
N GLU A 290 -4.05 -1.94 -20.14
CA GLU A 290 -4.07 -0.50 -20.35
C GLU A 290 -5.14 0.16 -19.46
N SER A 291 -4.72 1.16 -18.69
CA SER A 291 -5.65 1.96 -17.90
C SER A 291 -6.58 2.71 -18.84
N ARG A 292 -7.89 2.57 -18.60
CA ARG A 292 -8.94 3.36 -19.26
C ARG A 292 -9.28 4.63 -18.47
N CYS A 293 -8.44 5.01 -17.51
CA CYS A 293 -8.57 6.28 -16.82
C CYS A 293 -8.41 7.44 -17.80
N ASN A 294 -9.46 8.25 -17.95
CA ASN A 294 -9.43 9.49 -18.71
C ASN A 294 -9.30 10.74 -17.82
N CYS A 295 -9.66 10.69 -16.53
CA CYS A 295 -9.67 11.87 -15.66
C CYS A 295 -8.33 12.47 -15.34
N ASP A 296 -7.29 11.64 -15.35
CA ASP A 296 -5.97 12.18 -15.10
C ASP A 296 -5.48 12.97 -16.32
N ARG A 297 -5.75 12.48 -17.53
CA ARG A 297 -5.28 13.15 -18.77
C ARG A 297 -6.19 14.30 -19.21
N ASP A 298 -7.49 14.15 -18.98
CA ASP A 298 -8.52 15.12 -19.31
C ASP A 298 -9.55 15.18 -18.16
N PRO A 299 -9.27 15.95 -17.09
CA PRO A 299 -10.22 16.14 -15.99
C PRO A 299 -11.59 16.67 -16.45
N GLY A 300 -11.64 17.40 -17.56
CA GLY A 300 -12.89 17.90 -18.14
C GLY A 300 -13.81 16.78 -18.61
N SER A 301 -13.26 15.68 -19.13
CA SER A 301 -14.02 14.50 -19.57
C SER A 301 -14.79 13.78 -18.46
N CYS A 302 -14.50 14.13 -17.21
CA CYS A 302 -15.00 13.46 -16.01
C CYS A 302 -15.96 14.31 -15.19
N GLY A 303 -16.19 15.57 -15.59
CA GLY A 303 -16.94 16.52 -14.78
C GLY A 303 -16.27 16.80 -13.42
N ILE A 304 -14.93 16.74 -13.36
CA ILE A 304 -14.19 16.96 -12.11
C ILE A 304 -14.56 18.31 -11.51
N THR A 305 -14.94 18.29 -10.23
CA THR A 305 -15.07 19.50 -9.40
C THR A 305 -13.90 19.55 -8.43
N THR A 306 -13.11 20.63 -8.43
CA THR A 306 -11.89 20.75 -7.60
C THR A 306 -12.13 21.33 -6.21
N PHE A 307 -13.37 21.75 -5.89
CA PHE A 307 -13.76 22.37 -4.62
C PHE A 307 -15.13 21.86 -4.14
#